data_AF-A0A402AC28-F1
#
_entry.id   AF-A0A402AC28-F1
#
_cell.length_a   1.000
_cell.length_b   1.000
_cell.length_c   1.000
_cell.angle_alpha   90.00
_cell.angle_beta   90.00
_cell.angle_gamma   90.00
#
_symmetry.space_group_name_H-M   'P 1'
#
loop_
_entity.id
_entity.type
_entity.pdbx_description
1 polymer ?
#
loop_
_entity_poly.entity_id
_entity_poly.type
_entity_poly.pdbx_seq_one_letter_code
_entity_poly.pdbx_strand_id
1 'polypeptide(L)'
;MFRQAGIHRLPILMVVEDNGWAITQPGGNQWSGSLVDWANAGNVYAEEVDGTDVIATYEAACRLVQHIRSGQGPALMHLRLGLLDAHSSSTDIRSYRTKEEIEQTTATKDSVKNFGRWLVEQGLLQDADIERTRKEIRAHLERVEQEVLKEPEPTPDRVLDHVINIPEWRENAPRGNRRTLTMLGAINEALVELAQRDPGFFVYGQDVGSPKGGVFGATASLVKQFPGRAISSPLNEQMIVGIASGAGLRDGKARCAEIQFVDYHQSATQTIRLAARIPYQTNGNWNSPLLIRTKSGSGGGGPISSSTAGGGAYGHSNTGEQWFTNIPGMITVCPASPFDAKGLLLEAARAQSPVVFLERGRLYRSEPPKDAEGKIIPEMAEYWNVPEGYYTLPIGKARRLRFGKGPLSIAIIAWGTMVLEACTAAVNIVRREGVSIEVVDLRTLAPFDEVAVAAAVKEANRVMVVTEEIDLTSFGRHLHSWIVQNCFYDLDGTPAFLSAVPAPPSPYSGIEEQNFYPAANTIEAKINELLAE
;
A
#
# COMPACT_ATOMS: atom_id res chain seq x y z
N MET A 1 6.03 17.75 1.88
CA MET A 1 5.20 18.54 0.95
C MET A 1 6.02 19.61 0.21
N PHE A 2 6.60 20.61 0.90
CA PHE A 2 7.36 21.73 0.30
C PHE A 2 8.34 21.31 -0.80
N ARG A 3 9.23 20.35 -0.51
CA ARG A 3 10.23 19.84 -1.46
C ARG A 3 9.63 19.48 -2.82
N GLN A 4 8.49 18.80 -2.84
CA GLN A 4 7.90 18.30 -4.07
C GLN A 4 6.98 19.27 -4.77
N ALA A 5 6.25 20.05 -3.99
CA ALA A 5 5.52 21.18 -4.54
C ALA A 5 6.50 22.13 -5.25
N GLY A 6 7.69 22.37 -4.69
CA GLY A 6 8.76 23.17 -5.30
C GLY A 6 9.36 22.52 -6.55
N ILE A 7 9.78 21.25 -6.47
CA ILE A 7 10.37 20.52 -7.62
C ILE A 7 9.43 20.50 -8.83
N HIS A 8 8.15 20.22 -8.61
CA HIS A 8 7.16 20.14 -9.68
C HIS A 8 6.45 21.47 -9.96
N ARG A 9 6.82 22.55 -9.26
CA ARG A 9 6.16 23.87 -9.31
C ARG A 9 4.64 23.77 -9.24
N LEU A 10 4.14 22.96 -8.31
CA LEU A 10 2.70 22.69 -8.19
C LEU A 10 1.95 23.97 -7.79
N PRO A 11 0.78 24.25 -8.38
CA PRO A 11 -0.04 25.42 -8.05
C PRO A 11 -0.83 25.17 -6.75
N ILE A 12 -0.12 25.06 -5.62
CA ILE A 12 -0.70 24.75 -4.31
C ILE A 12 -0.51 25.94 -3.39
N LEU A 13 -1.60 26.39 -2.77
CA LEU A 13 -1.58 27.29 -1.63
C LEU A 13 -1.72 26.45 -0.35
N MET A 14 -0.71 26.51 0.51
CA MET A 14 -0.74 25.93 1.86
C MET A 14 -1.11 27.04 2.83
N VAL A 15 -2.10 26.80 3.70
CA VAL A 15 -2.49 27.75 4.74
C VAL A 15 -2.21 27.09 6.08
N VAL A 16 -1.46 27.79 6.94
CA VAL A 16 -1.18 27.33 8.31
C VAL A 16 -1.84 28.29 9.27
N GLU A 17 -2.87 27.80 9.94
CA GLU A 17 -3.59 28.49 11.02
C GLU A 17 -2.77 28.37 12.31
N ASP A 18 -1.91 29.35 12.56
CA ASP A 18 -1.06 29.40 13.73
C ASP A 18 -1.72 30.21 14.84
N ASN A 19 -2.47 29.52 15.68
CA ASN A 19 -3.10 30.09 16.88
C ASN A 19 -2.15 30.15 18.09
N GLY A 20 -0.87 29.79 17.92
CA GLY A 20 0.16 29.76 18.95
C GLY A 20 0.21 28.50 19.81
N TRP A 21 -0.66 27.51 19.56
CA TRP A 21 -0.82 26.34 20.42
C TRP A 21 -1.05 25.03 19.64
N ALA A 22 -0.55 23.93 20.19
CA ALA A 22 -0.86 22.57 19.77
C ALA A 22 -1.40 21.79 20.97
N ILE A 23 -2.72 21.61 21.03
CA ILE A 23 -3.44 21.06 22.18
C ILE A 23 -3.17 21.92 23.44
N THR A 24 -2.24 21.50 24.29
CA THR A 24 -1.82 22.23 25.51
C THR A 24 -0.40 22.78 25.42
N GLN A 25 0.31 22.53 24.32
CA GLN A 25 1.71 22.91 24.15
C GLN A 25 1.82 24.24 23.40
N PRO A 26 2.65 25.18 23.88
CA PRO A 26 2.88 26.43 23.17
C PRO A 26 3.67 26.19 21.87
N GLY A 27 3.50 27.08 20.89
CA GLY A 27 4.12 26.99 19.57
C GLY A 27 5.64 26.89 19.59
N GLY A 28 6.31 27.47 20.59
CA GLY A 28 7.77 27.38 20.75
C GLY A 28 8.29 25.95 20.95
N ASN A 29 7.44 25.00 21.35
CA ASN A 29 7.78 23.58 21.45
C ASN A 29 7.60 22.82 20.13
N GLN A 30 6.90 23.41 19.16
CA GLN A 30 6.49 22.72 17.92
C GLN A 30 7.51 22.93 16.78
N TRP A 31 8.13 24.10 16.69
CA TRP A 31 9.15 24.38 15.68
C TRP A 31 10.13 25.46 16.14
N SER A 32 11.33 25.43 15.56
CA SER A 32 12.38 26.43 15.79
C SER A 32 12.50 27.37 14.60
N GLY A 33 12.62 28.68 14.87
CA GLY A 33 12.74 29.72 13.87
C GLY A 33 11.40 30.10 13.21
N SER A 34 11.48 30.60 11.97
CA SER A 34 10.34 31.09 11.20
C SER A 34 9.84 30.06 10.19
N LEU A 35 8.54 29.76 10.20
CA LEU A 35 7.95 28.85 9.23
C LEU A 35 8.06 29.40 7.78
N VAL A 36 8.00 30.72 7.62
CA VAL A 36 8.24 31.41 6.34
C VAL A 36 9.65 31.13 5.81
N ASP A 37 10.66 31.15 6.67
CA ASP A 37 12.04 30.86 6.28
C ASP A 37 12.21 29.39 5.84
N TRP A 38 11.59 28.46 6.57
CA TRP A 38 11.56 27.04 6.19
C TRP A 38 10.90 26.80 4.83
N ALA A 39 9.81 27.50 4.54
CA ALA A 39 9.11 27.42 3.25
C ALA A 39 9.95 28.02 2.12
N ASN A 40 10.51 29.21 2.31
CA ASN A 40 11.38 29.87 1.33
C ASN A 40 12.62 29.02 1.02
N ALA A 41 13.23 28.38 2.02
CA ALA A 41 14.34 27.44 1.82
C ALA A 41 13.95 26.22 0.95
N GLY A 42 12.67 25.86 0.94
CA GLY A 42 12.09 24.83 0.07
C GLY A 42 11.63 25.33 -1.29
N ASN A 43 11.95 26.58 -1.67
CA ASN A 43 11.47 27.26 -2.87
C ASN A 43 9.92 27.34 -2.93
N VAL A 44 9.31 27.62 -1.79
CA VAL A 44 7.87 27.90 -1.63
C VAL A 44 7.75 29.37 -1.23
N TYR A 45 7.04 30.18 -2.02
CA TYR A 45 6.82 31.58 -1.68
C TYR A 45 5.96 31.68 -0.41
N ALA A 46 6.42 32.39 0.62
CA ALA A 46 5.72 32.43 1.90
C ALA A 46 5.53 33.85 2.44
N GLU A 47 4.35 34.11 2.97
CA GLU A 47 3.98 35.36 3.68
C GLU A 47 3.48 35.01 5.09
N GLU A 48 3.96 35.75 6.10
CA GLU A 48 3.30 35.80 7.42
C GLU A 48 2.22 36.88 7.38
N VAL A 49 1.02 36.55 7.84
CA VAL A 49 -0.17 37.41 7.72
C VAL A 49 -0.87 37.46 9.07
N ASP A 50 -1.28 38.65 9.52
CA ASP A 50 -2.17 38.79 10.68
C ASP A 50 -3.56 38.28 10.32
N GLY A 51 -3.89 37.07 10.80
CA GLY A 51 -5.19 36.42 10.57
C GLY A 51 -6.34 37.06 11.32
N THR A 52 -6.07 38.03 12.18
CA THR A 52 -7.07 38.76 12.94
C THR A 52 -7.54 40.03 12.24
N ASP A 53 -6.87 40.39 11.14
CA ASP A 53 -7.26 41.38 10.16
C ASP A 53 -7.74 40.69 8.87
N VAL A 54 -9.05 40.74 8.64
CA VAL A 54 -9.69 40.10 7.48
C VAL A 54 -9.31 40.78 6.17
N ILE A 55 -9.06 42.09 6.16
CA ILE A 55 -8.65 42.82 4.94
C ILE A 55 -7.23 42.42 4.57
N ALA A 56 -6.30 42.44 5.52
CA ALA A 56 -4.92 41.99 5.30
C ALA A 56 -4.87 40.53 4.82
N THR A 57 -5.69 39.66 5.42
CA THR A 57 -5.81 38.25 5.02
C THR A 57 -6.34 38.10 3.59
N TYR A 58 -7.37 38.86 3.22
CA TYR A 58 -7.94 38.84 1.86
C TYR A 58 -6.93 39.31 0.81
N GLU A 59 -6.21 40.40 1.08
CA GLU A 59 -5.19 40.93 0.16
C GLU A 59 -4.03 39.95 -0.03
N ALA A 60 -3.55 39.34 1.07
CA ALA A 60 -2.50 38.32 1.01
C ALA A 60 -2.98 37.08 0.23
N ALA A 61 -4.19 36.60 0.49
CA ALA A 61 -4.79 35.50 -0.25
C ALA A 61 -4.87 35.83 -1.76
N CYS A 62 -5.25 37.05 -2.15
CA CYS A 62 -5.28 37.47 -3.55
C CYS A 62 -3.89 37.39 -4.20
N ARG A 63 -2.85 37.91 -3.54
CA ARG A 63 -1.46 37.84 -4.04
C ARG A 63 -0.96 36.40 -4.17
N LEU A 64 -1.15 35.58 -3.14
CA LEU A 64 -0.70 34.19 -3.11
C LEU A 64 -1.45 33.33 -4.13
N VAL A 65 -2.76 33.54 -4.30
CA VAL A 65 -3.56 32.86 -5.33
C VAL A 65 -3.09 33.29 -6.73
N GLN A 66 -2.80 34.57 -6.95
CA GLN A 66 -2.24 35.05 -8.22
C GLN A 66 -0.89 34.40 -8.50
N HIS A 67 0.00 34.29 -7.49
CA HIS A 67 1.29 33.62 -7.60
C HIS A 67 1.13 32.17 -8.11
N ILE A 68 0.33 31.35 -7.41
CA ILE A 68 0.18 29.93 -7.79
C ILE A 68 -0.49 29.76 -9.16
N ARG A 69 -1.46 30.62 -9.51
CA ARG A 69 -2.17 30.58 -10.81
C ARG A 69 -1.29 31.05 -11.97
N SER A 70 -0.31 31.91 -11.71
CA SER A 70 0.67 32.35 -12.70
C SER A 70 1.76 31.31 -13.00
N GLY A 71 1.75 30.16 -12.31
CA GLY A 71 2.73 29.09 -12.50
C GLY A 71 4.10 29.36 -11.86
N GLN A 72 4.17 30.33 -10.93
CA GLN A 72 5.40 30.66 -10.21
C GLN A 72 5.80 29.60 -9.16
N GLY A 73 4.90 28.66 -8.87
CA GLY A 73 5.13 27.55 -7.96
C GLY A 73 4.17 27.58 -6.78
N PRO A 74 4.45 26.80 -5.73
CA PRO A 74 3.61 26.75 -4.54
C PRO A 74 3.82 27.97 -3.63
N ALA A 75 2.79 28.27 -2.84
CA ALA A 75 2.82 29.33 -1.86
C ALA A 75 2.37 28.85 -0.46
N LEU A 76 2.83 29.53 0.59
CA LEU A 76 2.44 29.33 1.98
C LEU A 76 1.91 30.64 2.57
N MET A 77 0.71 30.60 3.15
CA MET A 77 0.17 31.64 4.00
C MET A 77 0.30 31.20 5.46
N HIS A 78 1.21 31.80 6.21
CA HIS A 78 1.34 31.58 7.65
C HIS A 78 0.45 32.59 8.39
N LEU A 79 -0.74 32.13 8.78
CA LEU A 79 -1.80 32.97 9.31
C LEU A 79 -1.72 33.01 10.84
N ARG A 80 -1.33 34.16 11.41
CA ARG A 80 -1.23 34.35 12.86
C ARG A 80 -2.61 34.63 13.47
N LEU A 81 -3.03 33.76 14.37
CA LEU A 81 -4.34 33.76 15.01
C LEU A 81 -4.21 33.71 16.54
N GLY A 82 -5.34 33.75 17.24
CA GLY A 82 -5.41 33.44 18.66
C GLY A 82 -6.25 32.21 18.92
N LEU A 83 -5.82 31.38 19.87
CA LEU A 83 -6.64 30.27 20.36
C LEU A 83 -7.80 30.83 21.21
N LEU A 84 -9.01 30.82 20.65
CA LEU A 84 -10.21 31.39 21.29
C LEU A 84 -10.91 30.41 22.24
N ASP A 85 -10.77 29.11 22.00
CA ASP A 85 -11.40 28.05 22.79
C ASP A 85 -10.45 26.85 22.94
N ALA A 86 -10.82 25.88 23.78
CA ALA A 86 -10.04 24.68 24.00
C ALA A 86 -9.92 23.83 22.71
N HIS A 87 -8.90 22.96 22.66
CA HIS A 87 -8.65 22.09 21.51
C HIS A 87 -9.83 21.16 21.18
N SER A 88 -10.51 20.65 22.21
CA SER A 88 -11.67 19.77 22.10
C SER A 88 -12.52 19.83 23.36
N SER A 89 -13.70 19.21 23.31
CA SER A 89 -14.62 19.10 24.46
C SER A 89 -14.05 18.37 25.68
N SER A 90 -12.95 17.63 25.53
CA SER A 90 -12.26 16.93 26.62
C SER A 90 -11.11 17.73 27.25
N THR A 91 -10.84 18.95 26.76
CA THR A 91 -9.76 19.81 27.24
C THR A 91 -10.31 21.11 27.83
N ASP A 92 -9.69 21.61 28.89
CA ASP A 92 -10.01 22.91 29.49
C ASP A 92 -8.85 23.87 29.26
N ILE A 93 -9.11 24.96 28.52
CA ILE A 93 -8.12 25.99 28.19
C ILE A 93 -7.50 26.63 29.44
N ARG A 94 -8.22 26.67 30.57
CA ARG A 94 -7.78 27.25 31.84
C ARG A 94 -6.71 26.39 32.54
N SER A 95 -6.51 25.15 32.11
CA SER A 95 -5.51 24.25 32.70
C SER A 95 -4.08 24.57 32.26
N TYR A 96 -3.89 25.32 31.17
CA TYR A 96 -2.57 25.63 30.60
C TYR A 96 -2.41 27.10 30.16
N ARG A 97 -3.42 27.95 30.40
CA ARG A 97 -3.39 29.39 30.10
C ARG A 97 -3.94 30.19 31.27
N THR A 98 -3.41 31.39 31.48
CA THR A 98 -3.91 32.29 32.50
C THR A 98 -5.24 32.92 32.06
N LYS A 99 -6.02 33.38 33.03
CA LYS A 99 -7.28 34.08 32.76
C LYS A 99 -7.02 35.33 31.92
N GLU A 100 -5.97 36.08 32.25
CA GLU A 100 -5.57 37.30 31.58
C GLU A 100 -5.20 37.04 30.10
N GLU A 101 -4.46 35.96 29.81
CA GLU A 101 -4.12 35.57 28.44
C GLU A 101 -5.37 35.22 27.62
N ILE A 102 -6.32 34.50 28.22
CA ILE A 102 -7.58 34.11 27.56
C ILE A 102 -8.42 35.35 27.26
N GLU A 103 -8.60 36.24 28.23
CA GLU A 103 -9.35 37.48 28.07
C GLU A 103 -8.74 38.39 27.01
N GLN A 104 -7.41 38.59 27.05
CA GLN A 104 -6.69 39.39 26.06
C GLN A 104 -6.82 38.79 24.66
N THR A 105 -6.67 37.47 24.52
CA THR A 105 -6.82 36.80 23.23
C THR A 105 -8.24 36.93 22.69
N THR A 106 -9.24 36.72 23.54
CA THR A 106 -10.66 36.85 23.16
C THR A 106 -11.01 38.27 22.73
N ALA A 107 -10.42 39.28 23.37
CA ALA A 107 -10.65 40.69 23.06
C ALA A 107 -9.98 41.12 21.75
N THR A 108 -8.79 40.59 21.45
CA THR A 108 -7.92 41.13 20.38
C THR A 108 -7.77 40.20 19.16
N LYS A 109 -7.99 38.90 19.31
CA LYS A 109 -7.66 37.89 18.27
C LYS A 109 -8.87 37.20 17.64
N ASP A 110 -10.08 37.67 17.93
CA ASP A 110 -11.31 37.19 17.29
C ASP A 110 -11.54 37.95 15.97
N SER A 111 -11.16 37.32 14.85
CA SER A 111 -11.23 37.93 13.51
C SER A 111 -12.66 38.31 13.09
N VAL A 112 -13.67 37.55 13.53
CA VAL A 112 -15.09 37.84 13.23
C VAL A 112 -15.54 39.09 13.97
N LYS A 113 -15.20 39.22 15.26
CA LYS A 113 -15.48 40.44 16.03
C LYS A 113 -14.71 41.64 15.49
N ASN A 114 -13.42 41.46 15.20
CA ASN A 114 -12.56 42.52 14.68
C ASN A 114 -13.09 43.07 13.35
N PHE A 115 -13.47 42.20 12.42
CA PHE A 115 -14.03 42.60 11.13
C PHE A 115 -15.41 43.26 11.27
N GLY A 116 -16.26 42.78 12.18
CA GLY A 116 -17.52 43.44 12.51
C GLY A 116 -17.32 44.87 12.98
N ARG A 117 -16.37 45.11 13.90
CA ARG A 117 -16.02 46.47 14.34
C ARG A 117 -15.50 47.32 13.19
N TRP A 118 -14.60 46.78 12.37
CA TRP A 118 -14.08 47.46 11.20
C TRP A 118 -15.20 47.89 10.23
N LEU A 119 -16.19 47.03 9.96
CA LEU A 119 -17.34 47.36 9.09
C LEU A 119 -18.17 48.52 9.66
N VAL A 120 -18.36 48.57 10.98
CA VAL A 120 -19.05 49.68 11.66
C VAL A 120 -18.22 50.96 11.58
N GLU A 121 -16.91 50.88 11.83
CA GLU A 121 -15.97 52.00 11.73
C GLU A 121 -15.90 52.58 10.30
N GLN A 122 -16.02 51.74 9.27
CA GLN A 122 -16.10 52.17 7.87
C GLN A 122 -17.50 52.69 7.48
N GLY A 123 -18.49 52.61 8.38
CA GLY A 123 -19.87 53.01 8.11
C GLY A 123 -20.62 52.10 7.14
N LEU A 124 -20.13 50.86 6.93
CA LEU A 124 -20.74 49.87 6.04
C LEU A 124 -21.87 49.09 6.72
N LEU A 125 -21.82 48.96 8.04
CA LEU A 125 -22.85 48.32 8.87
C LEU A 125 -23.09 49.12 10.16
N GLN A 126 -24.20 48.83 10.84
CA GLN A 126 -24.44 49.23 12.23
C GLN A 126 -24.36 48.00 13.15
N ASP A 127 -24.14 48.21 14.46
CA ASP A 127 -24.15 47.12 15.45
C ASP A 127 -25.45 46.29 15.40
N ALA A 128 -26.57 46.95 15.12
CA ALA A 128 -27.87 46.30 14.97
C ALA A 128 -27.92 45.32 13.77
N ASP A 129 -27.19 45.60 12.69
CA ASP A 129 -27.10 44.71 11.53
C ASP A 129 -26.29 43.44 11.87
N ILE A 130 -25.22 43.59 12.65
CA ILE A 130 -24.40 42.46 13.12
C ILE A 130 -25.24 41.55 14.03
N GLU A 131 -25.96 42.13 14.98
CA GLU A 131 -26.83 41.36 15.88
C GLU A 131 -28.00 40.69 15.16
N ARG A 132 -28.58 41.37 14.15
CA ARG A 132 -29.58 40.76 13.26
C ARG A 132 -29.01 39.53 12.56
N THR A 133 -27.83 39.66 11.94
CA THR A 133 -27.16 38.56 11.23
C THR A 133 -26.88 37.37 12.16
N ARG A 134 -26.40 37.62 13.39
CA ARG A 134 -26.18 36.56 14.39
C ARG A 134 -27.46 35.81 14.74
N LYS A 135 -28.58 36.52 14.92
CA LYS A 135 -29.89 35.90 15.19
C LYS A 135 -30.37 35.06 14.02
N GLU A 136 -30.21 35.55 12.80
CA GLU A 136 -30.58 34.82 11.58
C GLU A 136 -29.76 33.51 11.44
N ILE A 137 -28.45 33.56 11.66
CA ILE A 137 -27.59 32.37 11.63
C ILE A 137 -27.99 31.38 12.73
N ARG A 138 -28.24 31.85 13.96
CA ARG A 138 -28.68 30.97 15.05
C ARG A 138 -30.01 30.27 14.73
N ALA A 139 -31.01 31.03 14.25
CA ALA A 139 -32.29 30.47 13.85
C ALA A 139 -32.15 29.47 12.68
N HIS A 140 -31.19 29.70 11.77
CA HIS A 140 -30.88 28.74 10.72
C HIS A 140 -30.27 27.44 11.26
N LEU A 141 -29.29 27.53 12.16
CA LEU A 141 -28.64 26.37 12.78
C LEU A 141 -29.64 25.53 13.59
N GLU A 142 -30.50 26.16 14.38
CA GLU A 142 -31.56 25.48 15.15
C GLU A 142 -32.49 24.69 14.22
N ARG A 143 -32.88 25.26 13.08
CA ARG A 143 -33.70 24.55 12.08
C ARG A 143 -32.98 23.35 11.48
N VAL A 144 -31.70 23.49 11.11
CA VAL A 144 -30.90 22.39 10.56
C VAL A 144 -30.74 21.27 11.59
N GLU A 145 -30.49 21.59 12.85
CA GLU A 145 -30.41 20.61 13.95
C GLU A 145 -31.72 19.81 14.08
N GLN A 146 -32.87 20.49 14.05
CA GLN A 146 -34.18 19.83 14.10
C GLN A 146 -34.49 18.96 12.87
N GLU A 147 -33.87 19.24 11.73
CA GLU A 147 -33.97 18.40 10.52
C GLU A 147 -33.08 17.15 10.67
N VAL A 148 -31.82 17.31 11.08
CA VAL A 148 -30.85 16.21 11.25
C VAL A 148 -31.30 15.23 12.34
N LEU A 149 -31.86 15.71 13.45
CA LEU A 149 -32.35 14.85 14.54
C LEU A 149 -33.54 13.96 14.14
N LYS A 150 -34.16 14.20 12.97
CA LYS A 150 -35.23 13.36 12.42
C LYS A 150 -34.72 12.33 11.42
N GLU A 151 -33.46 12.42 11.00
CA GLU A 151 -32.87 11.44 10.11
C GLU A 151 -32.73 10.09 10.80
N PRO A 152 -32.96 8.97 10.09
CA PRO A 152 -32.80 7.65 10.66
C PRO A 152 -31.34 7.35 10.95
N GLU A 153 -31.08 6.74 12.10
CA GLU A 153 -29.75 6.22 12.45
C GLU A 153 -29.32 5.08 11.51
N PRO A 154 -28.03 4.93 11.22
CA PRO A 154 -27.51 3.78 10.47
C PRO A 154 -27.81 2.44 11.18
N THR A 155 -28.07 1.40 10.39
CA THR A 155 -28.35 0.05 10.91
C THR A 155 -27.05 -0.75 11.16
N PRO A 156 -27.02 -1.68 12.14
CA PRO A 156 -25.81 -2.44 12.49
C PRO A 156 -25.23 -3.32 11.37
N ASP A 157 -26.04 -3.76 10.41
CA ASP A 157 -25.63 -4.59 9.28
C ASP A 157 -24.68 -3.88 8.32
N ARG A 158 -24.63 -2.54 8.36
CA ARG A 158 -23.74 -1.72 7.52
C ARG A 158 -22.27 -1.73 7.97
N VAL A 159 -21.94 -2.38 9.09
CA VAL A 159 -20.58 -2.36 9.68
C VAL A 159 -19.50 -2.99 8.79
N LEU A 160 -19.88 -3.80 7.81
CA LEU A 160 -18.96 -4.41 6.85
C LEU A 160 -19.08 -3.84 5.43
N ASP A 161 -19.89 -2.79 5.25
CA ASP A 161 -20.03 -2.15 3.95
C ASP A 161 -18.72 -1.48 3.53
N HIS A 162 -18.39 -1.59 2.25
CA HIS A 162 -17.24 -0.91 1.65
C HIS A 162 -15.87 -1.20 2.29
N VAL A 163 -15.71 -2.36 2.95
CA VAL A 163 -14.40 -2.74 3.52
C VAL A 163 -13.36 -2.93 2.42
N ILE A 164 -13.67 -3.68 1.37
CA ILE A 164 -12.75 -4.01 0.28
C ILE A 164 -13.48 -4.09 -1.05
N ASN A 165 -12.84 -3.68 -2.13
CA ASN A 165 -13.36 -3.76 -3.49
C ASN A 165 -12.40 -4.52 -4.40
N ILE A 166 -12.77 -5.77 -4.70
CA ILE A 166 -12.07 -6.67 -5.62
C ILE A 166 -12.77 -6.60 -6.98
N PRO A 167 -12.04 -6.42 -8.09
CA PRO A 167 -12.67 -6.32 -9.40
C PRO A 167 -13.39 -7.62 -9.77
N GLU A 168 -14.56 -7.49 -10.39
CA GLU A 168 -15.21 -8.63 -11.05
C GLU A 168 -14.32 -9.08 -12.22
N TRP A 169 -13.75 -10.29 -12.08
CA TRP A 169 -12.92 -10.87 -13.11
C TRP A 169 -13.77 -11.40 -14.25
N ARG A 170 -13.35 -11.12 -15.48
CA ARG A 170 -13.95 -11.65 -16.71
C ARG A 170 -12.86 -12.33 -17.50
N GLU A 171 -13.10 -13.58 -17.85
CA GLU A 171 -12.13 -14.37 -18.59
C GLU A 171 -11.77 -13.69 -19.92
N ASN A 172 -10.47 -13.53 -20.14
CA ASN A 172 -9.89 -12.93 -21.34
C ASN A 172 -8.69 -13.77 -21.78
N ALA A 173 -8.97 -14.94 -22.34
CA ALA A 173 -7.94 -15.81 -22.88
C ALA A 173 -7.12 -15.09 -23.97
N PRO A 174 -5.79 -15.01 -23.82
CA PRO A 174 -4.94 -14.33 -24.79
C PRO A 174 -4.82 -15.17 -26.06
N ARG A 175 -4.84 -14.50 -27.22
CA ARG A 175 -4.77 -15.14 -28.55
C ARG A 175 -3.37 -15.09 -29.19
N GLY A 176 -2.41 -14.45 -28.52
CA GLY A 176 -1.06 -14.26 -29.04
C GLY A 176 -0.18 -15.51 -28.90
N ASN A 177 0.95 -15.50 -29.61
CA ASN A 177 1.97 -16.53 -29.46
C ASN A 177 2.52 -16.51 -28.03
N ARG A 178 2.91 -17.68 -27.52
CA ARG A 178 3.56 -17.78 -26.21
C ARG A 178 5.07 -17.71 -26.37
N ARG A 179 5.73 -16.96 -25.49
CA ARG A 179 7.19 -16.85 -25.43
C ARG A 179 7.69 -16.97 -24.00
N THR A 180 8.90 -17.51 -23.85
CA THR A 180 9.52 -17.63 -22.54
C THR A 180 9.96 -16.27 -22.03
N LEU A 181 9.47 -15.86 -20.86
CA LEU A 181 9.88 -14.63 -20.18
C LEU A 181 10.37 -14.92 -18.76
N THR A 182 11.22 -14.04 -18.24
CA THR A 182 11.45 -13.94 -16.80
C THR A 182 10.31 -13.18 -16.14
N MET A 183 10.17 -13.29 -14.82
CA MET A 183 9.13 -12.55 -14.09
C MET A 183 9.33 -11.03 -14.22
N LEU A 184 10.59 -10.57 -14.19
CA LEU A 184 10.93 -9.17 -14.44
C LEU A 184 10.51 -8.69 -15.84
N GLY A 185 10.67 -9.55 -16.86
CA GLY A 185 10.21 -9.27 -18.22
C GLY A 185 8.69 -9.16 -18.31
N ALA A 186 7.98 -10.07 -17.65
CA ALA A 186 6.51 -10.06 -17.60
C ALA A 186 5.96 -8.82 -16.87
N ILE A 187 6.60 -8.39 -15.78
CA ILE A 187 6.26 -7.15 -15.07
C ILE A 187 6.49 -5.92 -15.98
N ASN A 188 7.63 -5.86 -16.68
CA ASN A 188 7.90 -4.81 -17.65
C ASN A 188 6.81 -4.71 -18.72
N GLU A 189 6.38 -5.85 -19.27
CA GLU A 189 5.29 -5.90 -20.25
C GLU A 189 3.96 -5.42 -19.67
N ALA A 190 3.60 -5.87 -18.47
CA ALA A 190 2.37 -5.45 -17.81
C ALA A 190 2.31 -3.93 -17.61
N LEU A 191 3.39 -3.31 -17.13
CA LEU A 191 3.44 -1.85 -16.94
C LEU A 191 3.35 -1.08 -18.26
N VAL A 192 3.95 -1.61 -19.33
CA VAL A 192 3.81 -1.07 -20.69
C VAL A 192 2.36 -1.17 -21.17
N GLU A 193 1.70 -2.31 -20.97
CA GLU A 193 0.28 -2.49 -21.34
C GLU A 193 -0.65 -1.56 -20.56
N LEU A 194 -0.39 -1.33 -19.26
CA LEU A 194 -1.13 -0.34 -18.47
C LEU A 194 -0.96 1.07 -19.03
N ALA A 195 0.25 1.48 -19.39
CA ALA A 195 0.51 2.78 -20.00
C ALA A 195 -0.09 2.94 -21.41
N GLN A 196 -0.15 1.86 -22.18
CA GLN A 196 -0.82 1.84 -23.50
C GLN A 196 -2.33 2.04 -23.37
N ARG A 197 -2.95 1.44 -22.34
CA ARG A 197 -4.40 1.45 -22.13
C ARG A 197 -4.90 2.69 -21.42
N ASP A 198 -4.08 3.28 -20.55
CA ASP A 198 -4.42 4.48 -19.82
C ASP A 198 -3.34 5.55 -20.01
N PRO A 199 -3.62 6.59 -20.82
CA PRO A 199 -2.74 7.75 -20.97
C PRO A 199 -2.54 8.53 -19.66
N GLY A 200 -3.24 8.21 -18.57
CA GLY A 200 -2.97 8.76 -17.23
C GLY A 200 -2.00 7.92 -16.39
N PHE A 201 -1.72 6.67 -16.76
CA PHE A 201 -0.93 5.75 -15.94
C PHE A 201 0.51 6.21 -15.80
N PHE A 202 1.05 6.04 -14.60
CA PHE A 202 2.46 6.26 -14.29
C PHE A 202 2.90 5.35 -13.14
N VAL A 203 4.22 5.12 -13.08
CA VAL A 203 4.92 4.56 -11.94
C VAL A 203 5.75 5.66 -11.29
N TYR A 204 5.59 5.83 -9.99
CA TYR A 204 6.32 6.82 -9.19
C TYR A 204 7.05 6.12 -8.06
N GLY A 205 8.36 6.35 -7.94
CA GLY A 205 9.19 5.65 -6.96
C GLY A 205 10.67 5.96 -7.14
N GLN A 206 11.52 5.40 -6.29
CA GLN A 206 12.96 5.69 -6.32
C GLN A 206 13.61 4.98 -7.49
N ASP A 207 14.43 5.71 -8.27
CA ASP A 207 15.15 5.20 -9.44
C ASP A 207 14.30 4.58 -10.55
N VAL A 208 12.97 4.65 -10.48
CA VAL A 208 12.07 4.05 -11.49
C VAL A 208 12.17 4.73 -12.84
N GLY A 209 12.63 5.98 -12.90
CA GLY A 209 12.74 6.76 -14.12
C GLY A 209 14.02 6.50 -14.93
N SER A 210 14.21 7.35 -15.93
CA SER A 210 15.39 7.36 -16.79
C SER A 210 16.70 7.62 -16.02
N PRO A 211 17.84 7.00 -16.41
CA PRO A 211 18.02 6.09 -17.55
C PRO A 211 17.79 4.61 -17.22
N LYS A 212 17.58 4.26 -15.95
CA LYS A 212 17.69 2.87 -15.48
C LYS A 212 16.38 2.09 -15.57
N GLY A 213 15.27 2.65 -15.08
CA GLY A 213 14.01 1.90 -14.97
C GLY A 213 13.93 1.00 -13.73
N GLY A 214 14.25 1.56 -12.56
CA GLY A 214 14.20 0.88 -11.26
C GLY A 214 15.51 0.19 -10.91
N VAL A 215 15.74 -0.08 -9.62
CA VAL A 215 16.99 -0.72 -9.16
C VAL A 215 17.25 -2.06 -9.85
N PHE A 216 16.17 -2.80 -10.12
CA PHE A 216 16.21 -4.12 -10.76
C PHE A 216 15.88 -4.10 -12.25
N GLY A 217 15.46 -2.95 -12.81
CA GLY A 217 15.04 -2.83 -14.21
C GLY A 217 13.55 -3.12 -14.46
N ALA A 218 12.69 -3.09 -13.43
CA ALA A 218 11.28 -3.45 -13.56
C ALA A 218 10.45 -2.47 -14.40
N THR A 219 10.90 -1.21 -14.52
CA THR A 219 10.28 -0.16 -15.33
C THR A 219 11.11 0.22 -16.55
N ALA A 220 12.17 -0.53 -16.89
CA ALA A 220 13.09 -0.20 -17.99
C ALA A 220 12.38 -0.08 -19.35
N SER A 221 11.44 -0.98 -19.64
CA SER A 221 10.65 -0.93 -20.88
C SER A 221 9.70 0.26 -20.89
N LEU A 222 9.13 0.61 -19.73
CA LEU A 222 8.25 1.77 -19.58
C LEU A 222 9.03 3.08 -19.82
N VAL A 223 10.24 3.21 -19.27
CA VAL A 223 11.15 4.35 -19.53
C VAL A 223 11.42 4.52 -21.01
N LYS A 224 11.74 3.42 -21.70
CA LYS A 224 12.11 3.45 -23.13
C LYS A 224 10.92 3.76 -24.04
N GLN A 225 9.76 3.17 -23.77
CA GLN A 225 8.59 3.24 -24.66
C GLN A 225 7.67 4.43 -24.34
N PHE A 226 7.58 4.82 -23.07
CA PHE A 226 6.74 5.92 -22.59
C PHE A 226 7.55 6.88 -21.71
N PRO A 227 8.43 7.70 -22.29
CA PRO A 227 9.21 8.69 -21.55
C PRO A 227 8.31 9.58 -20.67
N GLY A 228 8.70 9.75 -19.41
CA GLY A 228 7.93 10.51 -18.42
C GLY A 228 6.83 9.72 -17.70
N ARG A 229 6.65 8.42 -17.97
CA ARG A 229 5.68 7.57 -17.25
C ARG A 229 6.26 6.78 -16.11
N ALA A 230 7.57 6.55 -16.10
CA ALA A 230 8.28 6.14 -14.91
C ALA A 230 9.00 7.38 -14.37
N ILE A 231 8.59 7.85 -13.19
CA ILE A 231 8.96 9.14 -12.62
C ILE A 231 9.73 8.88 -11.31
N SER A 232 11.03 9.20 -11.31
CA SER A 232 11.87 9.04 -10.12
C SER A 232 11.46 10.02 -9.02
N SER A 233 11.26 9.50 -7.82
CA SER A 233 10.97 10.27 -6.61
C SER A 233 12.25 10.51 -5.78
N PRO A 234 12.23 11.48 -4.85
CA PRO A 234 13.13 11.52 -3.69
C PRO A 234 12.95 10.29 -2.78
N LEU A 235 13.88 10.14 -1.85
CA LEU A 235 13.89 9.12 -0.80
C LEU A 235 12.85 9.42 0.28
N ASN A 236 11.56 9.20 -0.02
CA ASN A 236 10.46 9.34 0.93
C ASN A 236 9.25 8.49 0.50
N GLU A 237 9.06 7.33 1.10
CA GLU A 237 8.03 6.37 0.73
C GLU A 237 6.62 6.88 1.06
N GLN A 238 6.47 7.64 2.14
CA GLN A 238 5.18 8.24 2.51
C GLN A 238 4.63 9.12 1.38
N MET A 239 5.50 9.92 0.78
CA MET A 239 5.17 10.79 -0.34
C MET A 239 4.99 10.01 -1.65
N ILE A 240 5.76 8.93 -1.87
CA ILE A 240 5.57 8.03 -3.02
C ILE A 240 4.14 7.46 -3.01
N VAL A 241 3.75 6.87 -1.89
CA VAL A 241 2.41 6.29 -1.71
C VAL A 241 1.34 7.38 -1.78
N GLY A 242 1.55 8.52 -1.10
CA GLY A 242 0.57 9.61 -1.05
C GLY A 242 0.29 10.24 -2.40
N ILE A 243 1.31 10.45 -3.24
CA ILE A 243 1.13 10.99 -4.60
C ILE A 243 0.36 10.01 -5.48
N ALA A 244 0.73 8.72 -5.47
CA ALA A 244 0.03 7.71 -6.25
C ALA A 244 -1.43 7.55 -5.80
N SER A 245 -1.68 7.47 -4.48
CA SER A 245 -3.02 7.37 -3.90
C SER A 245 -3.87 8.60 -4.24
N GLY A 246 -3.34 9.81 -4.04
CA GLY A 246 -4.05 11.05 -4.36
C GLY A 246 -4.37 11.21 -5.85
N ALA A 247 -3.46 10.77 -6.72
CA ALA A 247 -3.72 10.75 -8.15
C ALA A 247 -4.81 9.73 -8.53
N GLY A 248 -4.83 8.54 -7.92
CA GLY A 248 -5.87 7.54 -8.16
C GLY A 248 -7.24 7.92 -7.58
N LEU A 249 -7.27 8.60 -6.44
CA LEU A 249 -8.48 9.22 -5.87
C LEU A 249 -9.11 10.22 -6.83
N ARG A 250 -8.29 11.02 -7.53
CA ARG A 250 -8.77 12.09 -8.42
C ARG A 250 -9.49 11.57 -9.66
N ASP A 251 -8.98 10.51 -10.28
CA ASP A 251 -9.49 10.03 -11.57
C ASP A 251 -10.13 8.63 -11.52
N GLY A 252 -10.16 7.99 -10.34
CA GLY A 252 -10.77 6.69 -10.13
C GLY A 252 -10.00 5.51 -10.74
N LYS A 253 -8.73 5.71 -11.13
CA LYS A 253 -7.89 4.68 -11.75
C LYS A 253 -6.62 4.43 -10.97
N ALA A 254 -6.15 3.18 -10.95
CA ALA A 254 -4.95 2.85 -10.22
C ALA A 254 -3.72 3.62 -10.75
N ARG A 255 -2.93 4.13 -9.82
CA ARG A 255 -1.59 4.69 -10.05
C ARG A 255 -0.58 3.84 -9.31
N CYS A 256 0.62 3.71 -9.87
CA CYS A 256 1.60 2.78 -9.34
C CYS A 256 2.65 3.52 -8.50
N ALA A 257 2.71 3.18 -7.22
CA ALA A 257 3.83 3.46 -6.35
C ALA A 257 4.83 2.28 -6.41
N GLU A 258 6.12 2.56 -6.55
CA GLU A 258 7.18 1.55 -6.33
C GLU A 258 7.97 1.92 -5.07
N ILE A 259 7.89 1.05 -4.06
CA ILE A 259 8.78 1.09 -2.89
C ILE A 259 9.90 0.10 -3.15
N GLN A 260 11.14 0.57 -3.13
CA GLN A 260 12.29 -0.15 -3.67
C GLN A 260 12.48 -1.55 -3.06
N PHE A 261 12.40 -1.63 -1.73
CA PHE A 261 12.39 -2.87 -0.95
C PHE A 261 11.29 -2.80 0.09
N VAL A 262 10.66 -3.94 0.36
CA VAL A 262 9.50 -3.99 1.25
C VAL A 262 9.85 -3.43 2.62
N ASP A 263 11.06 -3.62 3.13
CA ASP A 263 11.55 -3.08 4.40
C ASP A 263 11.27 -1.57 4.59
N TYR A 264 11.26 -0.79 3.51
CA TYR A 264 11.04 0.65 3.57
C TYR A 264 9.57 1.08 3.61
N HIS A 265 8.60 0.15 3.47
CA HIS A 265 7.18 0.48 3.55
C HIS A 265 6.79 1.10 4.91
N GLN A 266 7.56 0.82 5.97
CA GLN A 266 7.24 1.24 7.32
C GLN A 266 7.18 2.76 7.47
N SER A 267 8.01 3.52 6.73
CA SER A 267 7.96 4.99 6.71
C SER A 267 6.67 5.54 6.08
N ALA A 268 5.97 4.73 5.27
CA ALA A 268 4.71 5.07 4.63
C ALA A 268 3.46 4.49 5.35
N THR A 269 3.65 3.79 6.47
CA THR A 269 2.60 3.04 7.20
C THR A 269 1.28 3.77 7.33
N GLN A 270 1.32 5.02 7.82
CA GLN A 270 0.11 5.81 8.04
C GLN A 270 -0.65 6.06 6.73
N THR A 271 0.07 6.40 5.67
CA THR A 271 -0.53 6.72 4.37
C THR A 271 -1.14 5.49 3.72
N ILE A 272 -0.46 4.34 3.79
CA ILE A 272 -1.00 3.07 3.28
C ILE A 272 -2.28 2.67 4.03
N ARG A 273 -2.28 2.77 5.37
CA ARG A 273 -3.47 2.46 6.20
C ARG A 273 -4.64 3.40 5.91
N LEU A 274 -4.37 4.69 5.71
CA LEU A 274 -5.41 5.65 5.33
C LEU A 274 -5.99 5.31 3.96
N ALA A 275 -5.15 5.03 2.97
CA ALA A 275 -5.59 4.61 1.63
C ALA A 275 -6.53 3.40 1.67
N ALA A 276 -6.21 2.37 2.47
CA ALA A 276 -7.03 1.17 2.61
C ALA A 276 -8.39 1.43 3.29
N ARG A 277 -8.48 2.48 4.12
CA ARG A 277 -9.68 2.83 4.89
C ARG A 277 -10.61 3.80 4.18
N ILE A 278 -10.17 4.49 3.13
CA ILE A 278 -10.97 5.52 2.45
C ILE A 278 -12.34 5.00 2.00
N PRO A 279 -12.46 3.84 1.32
CA PRO A 279 -13.77 3.31 0.93
C PRO A 279 -14.71 3.13 2.12
N TYR A 280 -14.21 2.54 3.21
CA TYR A 280 -14.97 2.33 4.44
C TYR A 280 -15.35 3.63 5.14
N GLN A 281 -14.39 4.53 5.38
CA GLN A 281 -14.60 5.78 6.13
C GLN A 281 -15.48 6.79 5.40
N THR A 282 -15.54 6.70 4.08
CA THR A 282 -16.39 7.57 3.27
C THR A 282 -17.72 6.91 2.87
N ASN A 283 -18.02 5.72 3.40
CA ASN A 283 -19.19 4.91 3.05
C ASN A 283 -19.33 4.75 1.52
N GLY A 284 -18.23 4.37 0.87
CA GLY A 284 -18.15 4.13 -0.57
C GLY A 284 -18.13 5.38 -1.44
N ASN A 285 -18.20 6.60 -0.88
CA ASN A 285 -18.19 7.83 -1.67
C ASN A 285 -16.86 8.00 -2.41
N TRP A 286 -15.74 7.67 -1.77
CA TRP A 286 -14.41 7.75 -2.37
C TRP A 286 -13.73 6.38 -2.36
N ASN A 287 -12.97 6.10 -3.41
CA ASN A 287 -12.11 4.91 -3.52
C ASN A 287 -10.64 5.33 -3.55
N SER A 288 -9.72 4.43 -3.18
CA SER A 288 -8.27 4.68 -3.36
C SER A 288 -7.64 3.63 -4.29
N PRO A 289 -7.89 3.69 -5.61
CA PRO A 289 -7.20 2.85 -6.59
C PRO A 289 -5.70 3.13 -6.54
N LEU A 290 -4.94 2.20 -5.98
CA LEU A 290 -3.51 2.35 -5.73
C LEU A 290 -2.85 1.00 -5.91
N LEU A 291 -1.80 0.95 -6.73
CA LEU A 291 -0.94 -0.21 -6.85
C LEU A 291 0.39 0.10 -6.16
N ILE A 292 0.76 -0.67 -5.15
CA ILE A 292 2.06 -0.59 -4.46
C ILE A 292 2.88 -1.79 -4.89
N ARG A 293 3.89 -1.58 -5.73
CA ARG A 293 4.87 -2.60 -6.11
C ARG A 293 6.07 -2.52 -5.18
N THR A 294 6.57 -3.67 -4.74
CA THR A 294 7.78 -3.70 -3.92
C THR A 294 8.51 -5.04 -4.02
N LYS A 295 9.85 -5.00 -4.04
CA LYS A 295 10.65 -6.21 -3.91
C LYS A 295 10.52 -6.75 -2.49
N SER A 296 10.23 -8.03 -2.35
CA SER A 296 10.17 -8.72 -1.07
C SER A 296 10.94 -10.04 -1.08
N GLY A 297 11.10 -10.61 0.12
CA GLY A 297 11.61 -11.94 0.38
C GLY A 297 13.08 -12.14 0.04
N SER A 298 13.46 -13.42 -0.07
CA SER A 298 14.84 -13.85 -0.28
C SER A 298 15.42 -13.37 -1.62
N GLY A 299 16.76 -13.35 -1.71
CA GLY A 299 17.48 -13.10 -2.94
C GLY A 299 17.54 -11.62 -3.33
N GLY A 300 18.72 -11.18 -3.79
CA GLY A 300 19.05 -9.78 -4.02
C GLY A 300 18.43 -9.18 -5.29
N GLY A 301 17.59 -9.93 -6.02
CA GLY A 301 16.90 -9.45 -7.22
C GLY A 301 17.80 -8.93 -8.36
N GLY A 302 19.11 -9.15 -8.29
CA GLY A 302 20.18 -8.55 -9.12
C GLY A 302 21.57 -9.10 -8.71
N PRO A 303 22.71 -8.53 -9.17
CA PRO A 303 24.06 -9.06 -8.93
C PRO A 303 24.51 -9.13 -7.46
N ILE A 304 23.62 -8.81 -6.53
CA ILE A 304 23.80 -8.90 -5.08
C ILE A 304 23.72 -10.36 -4.60
N SER A 305 23.11 -11.28 -5.36
CA SER A 305 23.27 -12.72 -5.10
C SER A 305 24.31 -13.31 -6.06
N SER A 306 25.55 -13.41 -5.63
CA SER A 306 26.57 -14.28 -6.26
C SER A 306 26.67 -15.58 -5.46
N SER A 307 27.36 -16.59 -5.98
CA SER A 307 27.61 -17.84 -5.23
C SER A 307 28.40 -17.64 -3.92
N THR A 308 28.89 -16.43 -3.65
CA THR A 308 29.65 -16.08 -2.44
C THR A 308 29.01 -14.96 -1.60
N ALA A 309 28.10 -14.16 -2.15
CA ALA A 309 27.39 -13.08 -1.47
C ALA A 309 25.88 -13.33 -1.56
N GLY A 310 25.22 -13.41 -0.41
CA GLY A 310 23.77 -13.53 -0.32
C GLY A 310 23.05 -12.23 -0.69
N GLY A 311 21.78 -12.35 -1.05
CA GLY A 311 20.86 -11.22 -1.19
C GLY A 311 20.32 -10.71 0.14
N GLY A 312 20.54 -11.47 1.23
CA GLY A 312 20.11 -11.13 2.58
C GLY A 312 20.89 -9.96 3.17
N ALA A 313 20.20 -9.04 3.84
CA ALA A 313 20.80 -7.95 4.61
C ALA A 313 19.72 -7.19 5.38
N TYR A 314 20.14 -6.39 6.37
CA TYR A 314 19.30 -5.36 6.96
C TYR A 314 18.71 -4.47 5.85
N GLY A 315 17.38 -4.38 5.81
CA GLY A 315 16.65 -3.55 4.85
C GLY A 315 16.34 -4.19 3.49
N HIS A 316 16.65 -5.48 3.27
CA HIS A 316 16.52 -6.07 1.92
C HIS A 316 15.94 -7.49 1.86
N SER A 317 15.52 -8.08 2.99
CA SER A 317 15.24 -9.52 3.08
C SER A 317 13.90 -9.88 3.75
N ASN A 318 13.15 -8.89 4.22
CA ASN A 318 11.82 -9.13 4.76
C ASN A 318 10.83 -9.48 3.65
N THR A 319 9.78 -10.20 4.01
CA THR A 319 8.81 -10.76 3.08
C THR A 319 7.52 -9.92 2.99
N GLY A 320 7.13 -9.29 4.11
CA GLY A 320 6.13 -8.22 4.19
C GLY A 320 4.66 -8.66 4.29
N GLU A 321 4.32 -9.91 3.98
CA GLU A 321 2.96 -10.45 3.95
C GLU A 321 2.20 -10.13 5.23
N GLN A 322 2.74 -10.54 6.39
CA GLN A 322 2.18 -10.26 7.71
C GLN A 322 1.64 -8.83 7.86
N TRP A 323 2.42 -7.83 7.43
CA TRP A 323 2.07 -6.44 7.66
C TRP A 323 0.89 -6.03 6.77
N PHE A 324 0.92 -6.41 5.49
CA PHE A 324 -0.12 -6.01 4.53
C PHE A 324 -1.40 -6.82 4.67
N THR A 325 -1.34 -8.11 4.97
CA THR A 325 -2.54 -8.97 5.15
C THR A 325 -3.34 -8.59 6.39
N ASN A 326 -2.72 -7.87 7.35
CA ASN A 326 -3.37 -7.39 8.58
C ASN A 326 -4.02 -6.00 8.44
N ILE A 327 -4.11 -5.43 7.23
CA ILE A 327 -4.74 -4.14 6.98
C ILE A 327 -6.10 -4.37 6.29
N PRO A 328 -7.23 -4.17 6.98
CA PRO A 328 -8.55 -4.22 6.36
C PRO A 328 -8.66 -3.24 5.19
N GLY A 329 -9.25 -3.72 4.09
CA GLY A 329 -9.39 -2.97 2.84
C GLY A 329 -8.19 -3.00 1.91
N MET A 330 -7.13 -3.72 2.28
CA MET A 330 -5.96 -3.97 1.46
C MET A 330 -6.08 -5.30 0.71
N ILE A 331 -5.68 -5.32 -0.57
CA ILE A 331 -5.48 -6.56 -1.33
C ILE A 331 -3.98 -6.88 -1.37
N THR A 332 -3.59 -8.11 -1.03
CA THR A 332 -2.18 -8.54 -1.03
C THR A 332 -1.95 -9.65 -2.05
N VAL A 333 -1.11 -9.39 -3.05
CA VAL A 333 -0.78 -10.32 -4.14
C VAL A 333 0.69 -10.71 -4.07
N CYS A 334 1.00 -12.00 -4.26
CA CYS A 334 2.37 -12.53 -4.31
C CYS A 334 2.46 -13.64 -5.37
N PRO A 335 2.77 -13.28 -6.64
CA PRO A 335 2.85 -14.26 -7.72
C PRO A 335 4.12 -15.14 -7.63
N ALA A 336 4.04 -16.35 -8.15
CA ALA A 336 5.16 -17.30 -8.21
C ALA A 336 5.76 -17.50 -9.63
N SER A 337 5.12 -16.95 -10.67
CA SER A 337 5.54 -17.16 -12.06
C SER A 337 5.43 -15.89 -12.91
N PRO A 338 6.13 -15.82 -14.07
CA PRO A 338 5.97 -14.74 -15.03
C PRO A 338 4.53 -14.59 -15.55
N PHE A 339 3.86 -15.70 -15.84
CA PHE A 339 2.47 -15.70 -16.30
C PHE A 339 1.52 -15.07 -15.26
N ASP A 340 1.68 -15.46 -13.99
CA ASP A 340 0.87 -14.90 -12.90
C ASP A 340 1.21 -13.44 -12.67
N ALA A 341 2.49 -13.07 -12.69
CA ALA A 341 2.93 -11.72 -12.43
C ALA A 341 2.30 -10.71 -13.40
N LYS A 342 2.31 -11.01 -14.71
CA LYS A 342 1.67 -10.14 -15.71
C LYS A 342 0.15 -10.10 -15.54
N GLY A 343 -0.50 -11.25 -15.48
CA GLY A 343 -1.97 -11.32 -15.44
C GLY A 343 -2.58 -10.72 -14.18
N LEU A 344 -1.98 -10.96 -13.01
CA LEU A 344 -2.44 -10.41 -11.74
C LEU A 344 -2.11 -8.92 -11.60
N LEU A 345 -0.98 -8.45 -12.13
CA LEU A 345 -0.64 -7.03 -12.09
C LEU A 345 -1.61 -6.19 -12.94
N LEU A 346 -2.00 -6.72 -14.11
CA LEU A 346 -3.00 -6.11 -14.98
C LEU A 346 -4.40 -6.09 -14.34
N GLU A 347 -4.77 -7.15 -13.60
CA GLU A 347 -6.04 -7.16 -12.85
C GLU A 347 -6.00 -6.25 -11.62
N ALA A 348 -4.88 -6.21 -10.90
CA ALA A 348 -4.68 -5.36 -9.72
C ALA A 348 -4.88 -3.88 -10.04
N ALA A 349 -4.48 -3.44 -11.24
CA ALA A 349 -4.71 -2.06 -11.68
C ALA A 349 -6.20 -1.70 -11.88
N ARG A 350 -7.11 -2.68 -11.88
CA ARG A 350 -8.57 -2.48 -11.96
C ARG A 350 -9.24 -2.41 -10.59
N ALA A 351 -8.54 -2.78 -9.51
CA ALA A 351 -9.10 -2.73 -8.17
C ALA A 351 -9.36 -1.29 -7.71
N GLN A 352 -10.44 -1.11 -6.93
CA GLN A 352 -10.77 0.18 -6.32
C GLN A 352 -10.30 0.29 -4.86
N SER A 353 -9.96 -0.84 -4.25
CA SER A 353 -9.11 -0.89 -3.06
C SER A 353 -7.64 -0.81 -3.43
N PRO A 354 -6.77 -0.30 -2.53
CA PRO A 354 -5.35 -0.44 -2.70
C PRO A 354 -4.92 -1.91 -2.84
N VAL A 355 -3.93 -2.15 -3.70
CA VAL A 355 -3.28 -3.46 -3.90
C VAL A 355 -1.79 -3.35 -3.62
N VAL A 356 -1.24 -4.23 -2.79
CA VAL A 356 0.21 -4.44 -2.70
C VAL A 356 0.59 -5.67 -3.52
N PHE A 357 1.65 -5.51 -4.29
CA PHE A 357 2.21 -6.53 -5.16
C PHE A 357 3.61 -6.87 -4.66
N LEU A 358 3.70 -7.99 -3.94
CA LEU A 358 4.92 -8.48 -3.31
C LEU A 358 5.72 -9.29 -4.31
N GLU A 359 6.78 -8.67 -4.84
CA GLU A 359 7.61 -9.23 -5.89
C GLU A 359 8.84 -9.93 -5.29
N ARG A 360 8.85 -11.26 -5.33
CA ARG A 360 9.99 -12.03 -4.82
C ARG A 360 11.25 -11.74 -5.60
N GLY A 361 12.27 -11.20 -4.94
CA GLY A 361 13.53 -10.84 -5.59
C GLY A 361 14.17 -12.04 -6.30
N ARG A 362 14.18 -13.20 -5.65
CA ARG A 362 14.68 -14.45 -6.23
C ARG A 362 13.97 -14.88 -7.53
N LEU A 363 12.71 -14.50 -7.73
CA LEU A 363 11.93 -14.89 -8.91
C LEU A 363 12.09 -13.95 -10.11
N TYR A 364 12.65 -12.75 -9.94
CA TYR A 364 12.78 -11.79 -11.05
C TYR A 364 13.47 -12.35 -12.30
N ARG A 365 14.51 -13.17 -12.11
CA ARG A 365 15.31 -13.76 -13.18
C ARG A 365 15.39 -15.28 -13.07
N SER A 366 14.48 -15.91 -12.35
CA SER A 366 14.48 -17.36 -12.19
C SER A 366 14.15 -18.06 -13.51
N GLU A 367 14.75 -19.24 -13.68
CA GLU A 367 14.33 -20.23 -14.66
C GLU A 367 13.17 -21.08 -14.09
N PRO A 368 12.45 -21.83 -14.94
CA PRO A 368 11.53 -22.87 -14.47
C PRO A 368 12.19 -23.80 -13.44
N PRO A 369 11.44 -24.27 -12.43
CA PRO A 369 11.98 -25.15 -11.41
C PRO A 369 12.41 -26.50 -12.00
N LYS A 370 13.43 -27.09 -11.37
CA LYS A 370 14.05 -28.36 -11.77
C LYS A 370 13.98 -29.36 -10.61
N ASP A 371 13.95 -30.63 -10.93
CA ASP A 371 14.08 -31.73 -9.97
C ASP A 371 15.54 -31.93 -9.51
N ALA A 372 15.77 -32.89 -8.61
CA ALA A 372 17.09 -33.23 -8.09
C ALA A 372 18.08 -33.69 -9.17
N GLU A 373 17.60 -34.17 -10.32
CA GLU A 373 18.43 -34.56 -11.47
C GLU A 373 18.65 -33.41 -12.48
N GLY A 374 18.15 -32.20 -12.17
CA GLY A 374 18.28 -31.02 -13.02
C GLY A 374 17.33 -30.97 -14.21
N LYS A 375 16.29 -31.82 -14.26
CA LYS A 375 15.28 -31.78 -15.34
C LYS A 375 14.16 -30.81 -14.97
N ILE A 376 13.68 -30.09 -15.99
CA ILE A 376 12.59 -29.11 -15.84
C ILE A 376 11.30 -29.82 -15.43
N ILE A 377 10.57 -29.22 -14.48
CA ILE A 377 9.26 -29.69 -14.01
C ILE A 377 8.16 -29.12 -14.93
N PRO A 378 7.54 -29.93 -15.81
CA PRO A 378 6.64 -29.43 -16.85
C PRO A 378 5.39 -28.75 -16.30
N GLU A 379 4.85 -29.24 -15.17
CA GLU A 379 3.63 -28.72 -14.53
C GLU A 379 3.77 -27.26 -14.12
N MET A 380 4.99 -26.79 -13.80
CA MET A 380 5.25 -25.40 -13.44
C MET A 380 5.93 -24.61 -14.56
N ALA A 381 6.67 -25.28 -15.45
CA ALA A 381 7.41 -24.63 -16.53
C ALA A 381 6.52 -23.96 -17.57
N GLU A 382 5.28 -24.43 -17.75
CA GLU A 382 4.34 -23.78 -18.67
C GLU A 382 4.07 -22.30 -18.34
N TYR A 383 4.20 -21.92 -17.07
CA TYR A 383 3.94 -20.55 -16.59
C TYR A 383 5.10 -19.57 -16.85
N TRP A 384 6.22 -20.05 -17.42
CA TRP A 384 7.22 -19.17 -18.04
C TRP A 384 6.89 -18.82 -19.48
N ASN A 385 5.97 -19.54 -20.11
CA ASN A 385 5.51 -19.27 -21.49
C ASN A 385 4.36 -18.26 -21.46
N VAL A 386 4.73 -16.99 -21.36
CA VAL A 386 3.81 -15.87 -21.26
C VAL A 386 3.23 -15.57 -22.66
N PRO A 387 1.90 -15.50 -22.80
CA PRO A 387 1.26 -15.15 -24.06
C PRO A 387 1.42 -13.66 -24.38
N GLU A 388 1.61 -13.38 -25.66
CA GLU A 388 1.56 -12.03 -26.19
C GLU A 388 0.14 -11.44 -26.07
N GLY A 389 0.08 -10.14 -25.80
CA GLY A 389 -1.16 -9.40 -25.62
C GLY A 389 -1.72 -9.45 -24.20
N TYR A 390 -2.92 -8.86 -24.08
CA TYR A 390 -3.57 -8.61 -22.81
C TYR A 390 -4.36 -9.82 -22.32
N TYR A 391 -4.10 -10.20 -21.07
CA TYR A 391 -4.91 -11.11 -20.29
C TYR A 391 -4.85 -10.69 -18.82
N THR A 392 -5.83 -11.10 -18.04
CA THR A 392 -5.88 -10.89 -16.60
C THR A 392 -6.19 -12.19 -15.89
N LEU A 393 -5.84 -12.25 -14.61
CA LEU A 393 -6.10 -13.42 -13.77
C LEU A 393 -6.93 -12.99 -12.56
N PRO A 394 -7.83 -13.85 -12.06
CA PRO A 394 -8.70 -13.48 -10.95
C PRO A 394 -7.89 -13.31 -9.66
N ILE A 395 -8.09 -12.17 -8.99
CA ILE A 395 -7.61 -11.92 -7.64
C ILE A 395 -8.39 -12.81 -6.66
N GLY A 396 -7.70 -13.34 -5.64
CA GLY A 396 -8.31 -14.21 -4.63
C GLY A 396 -8.53 -15.64 -5.08
N LYS A 397 -7.87 -16.08 -6.16
CA LYS A 397 -7.94 -17.46 -6.66
C LYS A 397 -6.59 -18.15 -6.63
N ALA A 398 -6.54 -19.35 -6.08
CA ALA A 398 -5.35 -20.19 -6.06
C ALA A 398 -5.20 -21.02 -7.34
N ARG A 399 -3.99 -21.50 -7.63
CA ARG A 399 -3.71 -22.55 -8.62
C ARG A 399 -3.36 -23.83 -7.87
N ARG A 400 -3.93 -24.97 -8.29
CA ARG A 400 -3.61 -26.30 -7.76
C ARG A 400 -2.74 -27.06 -8.77
N LEU A 401 -1.55 -27.48 -8.37
CA LEU A 401 -0.59 -28.24 -9.17
C LEU A 401 -0.50 -29.66 -8.62
N ARG A 402 -0.92 -30.65 -9.40
CA ARG A 402 -0.95 -32.05 -8.98
C ARG A 402 0.27 -32.81 -9.50
N PHE A 403 0.95 -33.50 -8.61
CA PHE A 403 2.07 -34.40 -8.92
C PHE A 403 1.69 -35.84 -8.55
N GLY A 404 1.93 -36.77 -9.46
CA GLY A 404 1.48 -38.16 -9.32
C GLY A 404 0.04 -38.38 -9.80
N LYS A 405 -0.35 -39.65 -9.92
CA LYS A 405 -1.65 -40.07 -10.51
C LYS A 405 -2.58 -40.75 -9.51
N GLY A 406 -2.10 -41.09 -8.32
CA GLY A 406 -2.87 -41.77 -7.28
C GLY A 406 -3.71 -40.81 -6.43
N PRO A 407 -4.35 -41.33 -5.37
CA PRO A 407 -5.00 -40.51 -4.34
C PRO A 407 -4.00 -39.52 -3.73
N LEU A 408 -4.45 -38.30 -3.41
CA LEU A 408 -3.59 -37.31 -2.77
C LEU A 408 -3.22 -37.79 -1.37
N SER A 409 -1.94 -37.73 -1.06
CA SER A 409 -1.41 -38.08 0.27
C SER A 409 -1.10 -36.84 1.09
N ILE A 410 -0.67 -35.75 0.43
CA ILE A 410 -0.28 -34.49 1.06
C ILE A 410 -0.71 -33.31 0.16
N ALA A 411 -1.24 -32.26 0.79
CA ALA A 411 -1.40 -30.94 0.18
C ALA A 411 -0.40 -29.93 0.79
N ILE A 412 0.30 -29.19 -0.07
CA ILE A 412 1.26 -28.15 0.32
C ILE A 412 0.69 -26.79 -0.09
N ILE A 413 0.43 -25.91 0.87
CA ILE A 413 -0.04 -24.55 0.60
C ILE A 413 1.14 -23.58 0.64
N ALA A 414 1.39 -22.89 -0.47
CA ALA A 414 2.56 -22.03 -0.65
C ALA A 414 2.27 -20.82 -1.55
N TRP A 415 3.20 -19.87 -1.60
CA TRP A 415 3.15 -18.71 -2.49
C TRP A 415 4.56 -18.18 -2.78
N GLY A 416 4.68 -17.36 -3.83
CA GLY A 416 5.96 -16.80 -4.25
C GLY A 416 7.04 -17.87 -4.45
N THR A 417 8.23 -17.65 -3.89
CA THR A 417 9.39 -18.55 -4.04
C THR A 417 9.09 -19.98 -3.58
N MET A 418 8.27 -20.14 -2.51
CA MET A 418 8.00 -21.45 -1.92
C MET A 418 7.19 -22.38 -2.82
N VAL A 419 6.51 -21.84 -3.84
CA VAL A 419 5.83 -22.67 -4.85
C VAL A 419 6.86 -23.46 -5.66
N LEU A 420 7.98 -22.84 -6.04
CA LEU A 420 9.03 -23.52 -6.81
C LEU A 420 9.70 -24.61 -5.95
N GLU A 421 10.04 -24.28 -4.70
CA GLU A 421 10.65 -25.24 -3.77
C GLU A 421 9.70 -26.42 -3.47
N ALA A 422 8.40 -26.14 -3.28
CA ALA A 422 7.39 -27.16 -3.07
C ALA A 422 7.19 -28.05 -4.30
N CYS A 423 7.22 -27.50 -5.52
CA CYS A 423 7.14 -28.29 -6.75
C CYS A 423 8.34 -29.23 -6.90
N THR A 424 9.56 -28.74 -6.64
CA THR A 424 10.77 -29.57 -6.67
C THR A 424 10.69 -30.70 -5.64
N ALA A 425 10.33 -30.39 -4.40
CA ALA A 425 10.17 -31.40 -3.35
C ALA A 425 9.08 -32.42 -3.70
N ALA A 426 7.92 -31.97 -4.20
CA ALA A 426 6.83 -32.85 -4.59
C ALA A 426 7.24 -33.83 -5.69
N VAL A 427 7.89 -33.37 -6.76
CA VAL A 427 8.36 -34.25 -7.85
C VAL A 427 9.38 -35.26 -7.35
N ASN A 428 10.34 -34.83 -6.53
CA ASN A 428 11.37 -35.72 -5.99
C ASN A 428 10.75 -36.84 -5.14
N ILE A 429 9.79 -36.50 -4.26
CA ILE A 429 9.07 -37.47 -3.42
C ILE A 429 8.20 -38.40 -4.26
N VAL A 430 7.42 -37.87 -5.20
CA VAL A 430 6.52 -38.68 -6.05
C VAL A 430 7.32 -39.72 -6.83
N ARG A 431 8.54 -39.38 -7.29
CA ARG A 431 9.42 -40.34 -7.98
C ARG A 431 10.02 -41.39 -7.05
N ARG A 432 10.36 -41.01 -5.82
CA ARG A 432 11.01 -41.90 -4.85
C ARG A 432 10.01 -42.85 -4.19
N GLU A 433 8.87 -42.32 -3.77
CA GLU A 433 7.88 -43.01 -2.91
C GLU A 433 6.61 -43.42 -3.68
N GLY A 434 6.38 -42.91 -4.89
CA GLY A 434 5.19 -43.25 -5.69
C GLY A 434 3.86 -42.68 -5.18
N VAL A 435 3.90 -41.76 -4.21
CA VAL A 435 2.72 -41.06 -3.67
C VAL A 435 2.19 -39.99 -4.63
N SER A 436 1.10 -39.31 -4.28
CA SER A 436 0.65 -38.12 -5.02
C SER A 436 0.54 -36.92 -4.08
N ILE A 437 1.05 -35.78 -4.55
CA ILE A 437 1.18 -34.55 -3.78
C ILE A 437 0.57 -33.42 -4.59
N GLU A 438 -0.14 -32.53 -3.92
CA GLU A 438 -0.63 -31.31 -4.53
C GLU A 438 0.06 -30.08 -3.94
N VAL A 439 0.44 -29.13 -4.80
CA VAL A 439 0.92 -27.81 -4.41
C VAL A 439 -0.16 -26.78 -4.74
N VAL A 440 -0.71 -26.13 -3.73
CA VAL A 440 -1.65 -25.02 -3.85
C VAL A 440 -0.88 -23.70 -3.80
N ASP A 441 -0.72 -23.07 -4.97
CA ASP A 441 -0.18 -21.73 -5.10
C ASP A 441 -1.27 -20.69 -4.88
N LEU A 442 -1.22 -19.97 -3.75
CA LEU A 442 -2.26 -19.02 -3.38
C LEU A 442 -2.39 -17.84 -4.35
N ARG A 443 -1.27 -17.32 -4.89
CA ARG A 443 -1.17 -16.11 -5.73
C ARG A 443 -1.66 -14.79 -5.09
N THR A 444 -2.75 -14.82 -4.34
CA THR A 444 -3.32 -13.74 -3.52
C THR A 444 -3.40 -14.21 -2.08
N LEU A 445 -2.92 -13.40 -1.15
CA LEU A 445 -2.85 -13.73 0.29
C LEU A 445 -3.99 -13.09 1.09
N ALA A 446 -4.43 -11.90 0.68
CA ALA A 446 -5.55 -11.22 1.30
C ALA A 446 -6.46 -10.64 0.21
N PRO A 447 -7.71 -11.12 0.08
CA PRO A 447 -8.19 -12.40 0.63
C PRO A 447 -7.54 -13.61 -0.09
N PHE A 448 -7.29 -14.70 0.63
CA PHE A 448 -6.84 -15.95 0.03
C PHE A 448 -8.02 -16.83 -0.40
N ASP A 449 -7.77 -17.82 -1.26
CA ASP A 449 -8.80 -18.72 -1.79
C ASP A 449 -9.13 -19.84 -0.79
N GLU A 450 -9.95 -19.49 0.21
CA GLU A 450 -10.44 -20.42 1.24
C GLU A 450 -11.04 -21.70 0.65
N VAL A 451 -11.76 -21.59 -0.48
CA VAL A 451 -12.41 -22.72 -1.15
C VAL A 451 -11.38 -23.70 -1.71
N ALA A 452 -10.34 -23.18 -2.39
CA ALA A 452 -9.28 -24.05 -2.92
C ALA A 452 -8.46 -24.71 -1.81
N VAL A 453 -8.18 -23.98 -0.71
CA VAL A 453 -7.47 -24.52 0.45
C VAL A 453 -8.28 -25.64 1.10
N ALA A 454 -9.56 -25.41 1.40
CA ALA A 454 -10.42 -26.43 2.01
C ALA A 454 -10.57 -27.68 1.13
N ALA A 455 -10.70 -27.49 -0.20
CA ALA A 455 -10.77 -28.61 -1.14
C ALA A 455 -9.48 -29.45 -1.13
N ALA A 456 -8.31 -28.82 -1.14
CA ALA A 456 -7.03 -29.52 -1.07
C ALA A 456 -6.84 -30.27 0.26
N VAL A 457 -7.24 -29.65 1.37
CA VAL A 457 -7.20 -30.29 2.71
C VAL A 457 -8.08 -31.55 2.70
N LYS A 458 -9.32 -31.44 2.23
CA LYS A 458 -10.27 -32.55 2.18
C LYS A 458 -9.82 -33.72 1.32
N GLU A 459 -9.15 -33.44 0.20
CA GLU A 459 -8.69 -34.47 -0.72
C GLU A 459 -7.39 -35.17 -0.25
N ALA A 460 -6.54 -34.50 0.53
CA ALA A 460 -5.22 -35.01 0.93
C ALA A 460 -5.12 -35.46 2.39
N ASN A 461 -5.91 -34.88 3.29
CA ASN A 461 -6.00 -35.18 4.73
C ASN A 461 -4.74 -34.88 5.58
N ARG A 462 -3.55 -34.88 4.98
CA ARG A 462 -2.31 -34.35 5.57
C ARG A 462 -1.91 -33.08 4.82
N VAL A 463 -1.57 -32.03 5.56
CA VAL A 463 -1.38 -30.69 5.01
C VAL A 463 -0.13 -30.04 5.57
N MET A 464 0.56 -29.26 4.73
CA MET A 464 1.69 -28.42 5.14
C MET A 464 1.53 -27.01 4.59
N VAL A 465 1.82 -26.00 5.39
CA VAL A 465 1.96 -24.60 4.95
C VAL A 465 3.45 -24.26 4.87
N VAL A 466 3.90 -23.73 3.73
CA VAL A 466 5.32 -23.37 3.49
C VAL A 466 5.44 -21.90 3.10
N THR A 467 6.23 -21.14 3.84
CA THR A 467 6.40 -19.68 3.65
C THR A 467 7.84 -19.23 3.81
N GLU A 468 8.20 -18.10 3.17
CA GLU A 468 9.43 -17.38 3.47
C GLU A 468 9.29 -16.49 4.73
N GLU A 469 8.08 -16.25 5.22
CA GLU A 469 7.87 -15.49 6.45
C GLU A 469 8.55 -16.16 7.64
N ILE A 470 8.96 -15.36 8.61
CA ILE A 470 9.48 -15.86 9.89
C ILE A 470 8.36 -16.47 10.74
N ASP A 471 8.72 -17.45 11.57
CA ASP A 471 7.80 -18.13 12.48
C ASP A 471 7.40 -17.29 13.70
N LEU A 472 6.55 -16.28 13.53
CA LEU A 472 5.96 -15.48 14.61
C LEU A 472 4.45 -15.32 14.39
N THR A 473 3.92 -14.10 14.39
CA THR A 473 2.50 -13.80 14.11
C THR A 473 2.27 -13.57 12.61
N SER A 474 2.77 -14.49 11.76
CA SER A 474 2.81 -14.40 10.29
C SER A 474 1.49 -14.75 9.59
N PHE A 475 1.35 -14.40 8.31
CA PHE A 475 0.21 -14.84 7.50
C PHE A 475 0.19 -16.37 7.36
N GLY A 476 1.35 -17.01 7.21
CA GLY A 476 1.45 -18.47 7.25
C GLY A 476 0.89 -19.10 8.53
N ARG A 477 1.07 -18.47 9.69
CA ARG A 477 0.46 -18.92 10.95
C ARG A 477 -1.04 -18.66 11.01
N HIS A 478 -1.52 -17.56 10.45
CA HIS A 478 -2.96 -17.33 10.27
C HIS A 478 -3.59 -18.44 9.43
N LEU A 479 -2.98 -18.79 8.28
CA LEU A 479 -3.47 -19.84 7.40
C LEU A 479 -3.44 -21.22 8.07
N HIS A 480 -2.36 -21.55 8.79
CA HIS A 480 -2.27 -22.77 9.59
C HIS A 480 -3.43 -22.88 10.59
N SER A 481 -3.68 -21.81 11.37
CA SER A 481 -4.79 -21.75 12.32
C SER A 481 -6.16 -21.82 11.64
N TRP A 482 -6.32 -21.17 10.48
CA TRP A 482 -7.56 -21.20 9.72
C TRP A 482 -7.87 -22.62 9.22
N ILE A 483 -6.86 -23.35 8.73
CA ILE A 483 -7.00 -24.76 8.32
C ILE A 483 -7.43 -25.62 9.50
N VAL A 484 -6.77 -25.48 10.65
CA VAL A 484 -7.15 -26.23 11.87
C VAL A 484 -8.58 -25.93 12.29
N GLN A 485 -8.99 -24.66 12.27
CA GLN A 485 -10.33 -24.25 12.71
C GLN A 485 -11.44 -24.71 11.75
N ASN A 486 -11.21 -24.61 10.44
CA ASN A 486 -12.27 -24.79 9.44
C ASN A 486 -12.27 -26.17 8.80
N CYS A 487 -11.15 -26.91 8.86
CA CYS A 487 -10.99 -28.21 8.23
C CYS A 487 -10.64 -29.32 9.24
N PHE A 488 -10.85 -29.10 10.55
CA PHE A 488 -10.44 -30.03 11.62
C PHE A 488 -10.82 -31.49 11.36
N TYR A 489 -12.05 -31.74 10.90
CA TYR A 489 -12.58 -33.09 10.68
C TYR A 489 -12.12 -33.74 9.37
N ASP A 490 -11.47 -32.98 8.48
CA ASP A 490 -10.92 -33.49 7.23
C ASP A 490 -9.43 -33.88 7.38
N LEU A 491 -8.81 -33.59 8.53
CA LEU A 491 -7.39 -33.79 8.80
C LEU A 491 -7.11 -35.13 9.50
N ASP A 492 -6.10 -35.86 8.99
CA ASP A 492 -5.57 -37.08 9.62
C ASP A 492 -4.46 -36.77 10.65
N GLY A 493 -3.97 -35.52 10.69
CA GLY A 493 -2.88 -35.09 11.56
C GLY A 493 -2.80 -33.57 11.71
N THR A 494 -1.93 -33.10 12.61
CA THR A 494 -1.71 -31.65 12.76
C THR A 494 -1.03 -31.10 11.51
N PRO A 495 -1.54 -30.03 10.88
CA PRO A 495 -0.89 -29.46 9.71
C PRO A 495 0.55 -29.06 10.03
N ALA A 496 1.50 -29.43 9.17
CA ALA A 496 2.88 -29.01 9.29
C ALA A 496 3.02 -27.52 8.93
N PHE A 497 4.00 -26.86 9.55
CA PHE A 497 4.35 -25.48 9.24
C PHE A 497 5.85 -25.37 9.02
N LEU A 498 6.24 -24.86 7.86
CA LEU A 498 7.63 -24.62 7.50
C LEU A 498 7.80 -23.15 7.09
N SER A 499 8.78 -22.48 7.69
CA SER A 499 8.96 -21.03 7.63
C SER A 499 10.44 -20.68 7.68
N ALA A 500 10.76 -19.41 7.47
CA ALA A 500 12.10 -18.93 7.73
C ALA A 500 12.42 -18.97 9.23
N VAL A 501 13.71 -19.09 9.54
CA VAL A 501 14.23 -19.05 10.91
C VAL A 501 13.74 -17.78 11.62
N PRO A 502 13.26 -17.84 12.88
CA PRO A 502 12.73 -16.69 13.61
C PRO A 502 13.85 -15.73 14.06
N ALA A 503 14.46 -15.04 13.09
CA ALA A 503 15.56 -14.09 13.25
C ALA A 503 15.29 -12.80 12.45
N PRO A 504 15.99 -11.67 12.74
CA PRO A 504 15.55 -10.35 12.30
C PRO A 504 15.64 -10.11 10.77
N PRO A 505 16.83 -9.99 10.12
CA PRO A 505 16.94 -10.18 8.67
C PRO A 505 17.72 -11.45 8.30
N SER A 506 17.54 -11.94 7.08
CA SER A 506 18.43 -12.95 6.53
C SER A 506 19.87 -12.42 6.46
N PRO A 507 20.88 -13.20 6.87
CA PRO A 507 22.27 -12.79 6.79
C PRO A 507 22.76 -12.57 5.35
N TYR A 508 23.82 -11.78 5.20
CA TYR A 508 24.49 -11.54 3.91
C TYR A 508 25.40 -12.70 3.48
N SER A 509 25.79 -13.57 4.42
CA SER A 509 26.50 -14.80 4.08
C SER A 509 25.57 -15.71 3.26
N GLY A 510 25.98 -16.08 2.06
CA GLY A 510 25.16 -16.92 1.18
C GLY A 510 24.84 -18.29 1.79
N ILE A 511 25.76 -18.87 2.57
CA ILE A 511 25.54 -20.15 3.28
C ILE A 511 24.51 -19.98 4.40
N GLU A 512 24.55 -18.87 5.13
CA GLU A 512 23.57 -18.62 6.19
C GLU A 512 22.20 -18.28 5.61
N GLU A 513 22.12 -17.49 4.52
CA GLU A 513 20.86 -17.22 3.80
C GLU A 513 20.21 -18.51 3.28
N GLN A 514 21.00 -19.45 2.74
CA GLN A 514 20.50 -20.75 2.29
C GLN A 514 19.86 -21.58 3.42
N ASN A 515 20.35 -21.43 4.66
CA ASN A 515 19.78 -22.10 5.83
C ASN A 515 18.69 -21.26 6.52
N PHE A 516 18.50 -20.00 6.12
CA PHE A 516 17.53 -19.10 6.72
C PHE A 516 16.10 -19.38 6.24
N TYR A 517 15.94 -19.67 4.94
CA TYR A 517 14.64 -19.93 4.32
C TYR A 517 14.43 -21.42 4.06
N PRO A 518 13.17 -21.89 3.99
CA PRO A 518 12.89 -23.24 3.51
C PRO A 518 13.40 -23.47 2.09
N ALA A 519 13.80 -24.70 1.80
CA ALA A 519 14.26 -25.15 0.50
C ALA A 519 13.69 -26.56 0.21
N ALA A 520 13.77 -27.02 -1.04
CA ALA A 520 13.19 -28.29 -1.44
C ALA A 520 13.60 -29.46 -0.53
N ASN A 521 14.86 -29.52 -0.10
CA ASN A 521 15.35 -30.57 0.79
C ASN A 521 14.70 -30.55 2.19
N THR A 522 14.45 -29.37 2.78
CA THR A 522 13.77 -29.27 4.07
C THR A 522 12.28 -29.55 3.96
N ILE A 523 11.67 -29.19 2.82
CA ILE A 523 10.29 -29.56 2.47
C ILE A 523 10.17 -31.08 2.30
N GLU A 524 11.10 -31.72 1.59
CA GLU A 524 11.13 -33.19 1.41
C GLU A 524 11.26 -33.92 2.74
N ALA A 525 12.13 -33.46 3.64
CA ALA A 525 12.27 -34.03 4.97
C ALA A 525 10.93 -33.98 5.73
N LYS A 526 10.23 -32.84 5.69
CA LYS A 526 8.95 -32.70 6.36
C LYS A 526 7.83 -33.52 5.70
N ILE A 527 7.86 -33.69 4.39
CA ILE A 527 6.97 -34.60 3.66
C ILE A 527 7.17 -36.04 4.15
N ASN A 528 8.42 -36.51 4.28
CA ASN A 528 8.70 -37.86 4.77
C ASN A 528 8.18 -38.08 6.20
N GLU A 529 8.32 -37.08 7.09
CA GLU A 529 7.74 -37.14 8.43
C GLU A 529 6.21 -37.32 8.37
N LEU A 530 5.52 -36.52 7.56
CA LEU A 530 4.06 -36.63 7.39
C LEU A 530 3.63 -37.97 6.80
N LEU A 531 4.41 -38.57 5.90
CA LEU A 531 4.10 -39.89 5.34
C LEU A 531 4.32 -41.03 6.33
N ALA A 532 5.13 -40.81 7.37
CA ALA A 532 5.43 -41.81 8.40
C ALA A 532 4.44 -41.80 9.57
N GLU A 533 3.79 -40.66 9.83
CA GLU A 533 2.63 -40.51 10.73
C GLU A 533 1.39 -41.22 10.17
#